data_AF-A0A5C3QFQ8-F1
#
_entry.id   AF-A0A5C3QFQ8-F1
#
_cell.length_a   1.000
_cell.length_b   1.000
_cell.length_c   1.000
_cell.angle_alpha   90.00
_cell.angle_beta   90.00
_cell.angle_gamma   90.00
#
_symmetry.space_group_name_H-M   'P 1'
#
loop_
_entity.id
_entity.type
_entity.pdbx_description
1 polymer ?
#
loop_
_entity_poly.entity_id
_entity_poly.type
_entity_poly.pdbx_seq_one_letter_code
_entity_poly.pdbx_strand_id
1 'polypeptide(L)' 'MDVDSSKPISTHGPRGSRREEWRVSKGLSARPKRHGMNKQGGIAAARRPGRSSRRR' A
#
# COMPACT_ATOMS: atom_id res chain seq x y z
N MET A 1 5.06 -27.25 -18.28
CA MET A 1 5.15 -27.19 -16.82
C MET A 1 5.25 -25.72 -16.45
N ASP A 2 4.26 -24.99 -15.95
CA ASP A 2 2.93 -25.29 -15.42
C ASP A 2 2.07 -24.02 -15.54
N VAL A 3 0.81 -24.17 -15.97
CA VAL A 3 -0.18 -23.10 -16.00
C VAL A 3 -0.61 -22.85 -14.56
N ASP A 4 -0.06 -21.81 -13.91
CA ASP A 4 -0.59 -21.37 -12.61
C ASP A 4 -1.93 -20.68 -12.84
N SER A 5 -2.95 -21.55 -12.85
CA SER A 5 -4.34 -21.34 -12.48
C SER A 5 -4.78 -19.89 -12.29
N SER A 6 -5.69 -19.47 -13.17
CA SER A 6 -6.43 -18.23 -13.32
C SER A 6 -7.09 -17.70 -12.03
N LYS A 7 -6.31 -17.40 -10.99
CA LYS A 7 -6.78 -16.66 -9.82
C LYS A 7 -7.18 -15.27 -10.34
N PRO A 8 -8.41 -14.78 -10.09
CA PRO A 8 -8.79 -13.44 -10.51
C PRO A 8 -7.77 -12.46 -9.93
N ILE A 9 -7.05 -11.75 -10.81
CA ILE A 9 -6.04 -10.78 -10.40
C ILE A 9 -6.78 -9.67 -9.66
N SER A 10 -6.64 -9.66 -8.33
CA SER A 10 -7.24 -8.62 -7.49
C SER A 10 -6.69 -7.26 -7.91
N THR A 11 -7.54 -6.39 -8.45
CA THR A 11 -7.24 -4.99 -8.77
C THR A 11 -7.16 -4.11 -7.52
N HIS A 12 -7.45 -4.66 -6.34
CA HIS A 12 -7.62 -3.91 -5.10
C HIS A 12 -6.38 -3.86 -4.18
N GLY A 13 -5.17 -4.13 -4.72
CA GLY A 13 -3.90 -4.03 -3.99
C GLY A 13 -2.87 -3.12 -4.67
N PRO A 14 -1.85 -2.61 -3.95
CA PRO A 14 -0.78 -1.85 -4.56
C PRO A 14 -0.01 -2.75 -5.55
N ARG A 15 -0.08 -2.41 -6.83
CA ARG A 15 0.63 -3.12 -7.90
C ARG A 15 2.07 -2.62 -7.92
N GLY A 16 3.02 -3.54 -7.79
CA GLY A 16 4.41 -3.43 -8.27
C GLY A 16 5.01 -2.03 -8.20
N SER A 17 4.95 -1.35 -7.05
CA SER A 17 5.66 -0.09 -6.96
C SER A 17 7.15 -0.39 -6.87
N ARG A 18 8.00 0.40 -7.57
CA ARG A 18 9.47 0.27 -7.51
C ARG A 18 10.01 0.17 -6.08
N ARG A 19 9.31 0.79 -5.12
CA ARG A 19 9.66 0.74 -3.69
C ARG A 19 9.32 -0.61 -3.04
N GLU A 20 8.23 -1.26 -3.42
CA GLU A 20 7.89 -2.60 -2.93
C GLU A 20 8.85 -3.65 -3.50
N GLU A 21 9.20 -3.56 -4.78
CA GLU A 21 10.19 -4.45 -5.42
C GLU A 21 11.57 -4.33 -4.75
N TRP A 22 12.03 -3.11 -4.51
CA TRP A 22 13.28 -2.89 -3.78
C TRP A 22 13.25 -3.44 -2.36
N ARG A 23 12.11 -3.34 -1.66
CA ARG A 23 11.94 -3.92 -0.32
C ARG A 23 12.02 -5.43 -0.35
N VAL A 24 11.32 -6.08 -1.29
CA VAL A 24 11.40 -7.54 -1.50
C VAL A 24 12.84 -7.96 -1.79
N SER A 25 13.54 -7.26 -2.69
CA SER A 25 14.95 -7.51 -2.99
C SER A 25 15.87 -7.38 -1.77
N LYS A 26 15.50 -6.51 -0.81
CA LYS A 26 16.23 -6.32 0.46
C LYS A 26 15.71 -7.18 1.62
N GLY A 27 14.80 -8.12 1.37
CA GLY A 27 14.21 -8.97 2.42
C GLY A 27 13.34 -8.19 3.42
N LEU A 28 12.88 -6.99 3.06
CA LEU A 28 12.03 -6.15 3.90
C LEU A 28 10.55 -6.45 3.61
N SER A 29 9.73 -6.45 4.66
CA SER A 29 8.27 -6.66 4.55
C SER A 29 7.60 -5.62 3.66
N ALA A 30 6.45 -5.94 3.06
CA ALA A 30 5.66 -4.97 2.30
C ALA A 30 5.32 -3.72 3.14
N ARG A 31 5.05 -2.58 2.48
CA ARG A 31 4.65 -1.37 3.23
C ARG A 31 3.36 -1.67 4.00
N PRO A 32 3.25 -1.24 5.28
CA PRO A 32 2.02 -1.41 6.03
C PRO A 32 0.88 -0.69 5.30
N LYS A 33 -0.24 -1.39 5.12
CA LYS A 33 -1.45 -0.83 4.50
C LYS A 33 -1.99 0.27 5.41
N ARG A 34 -2.49 1.35 4.81
CA ARG A 34 -3.20 2.38 5.58
C ARG A 34 -4.60 1.86 5.91
N HIS A 35 -4.97 1.98 7.17
CA HIS A 35 -6.30 1.60 7.66
C HIS A 35 -7.18 2.85 7.80
N GLY A 36 -8.46 2.72 7.43
CA GLY A 36 -9.48 3.76 7.53
C GLY A 36 -9.82 4.45 6.21
N MET A 37 -11.10 4.72 5.99
CA MET A 37 -11.60 5.57 4.90
C MET A 37 -11.80 7.01 5.37
N ASN A 38 -11.63 7.96 4.44
CA ASN A 38 -12.07 9.34 4.60
C ASN A 38 -13.60 9.43 4.39
N LYS A 39 -14.19 10.59 4.69
CA LYS A 39 -15.65 10.81 4.51
C LYS A 39 -16.11 10.69 3.06
N GLN A 40 -15.19 10.80 2.10
CA GLN A 40 -15.42 10.69 0.66
C GLN A 40 -15.24 9.26 0.12
N GLY A 41 -15.00 8.26 0.99
CA GLY A 41 -14.83 6.86 0.60
C GLY A 41 -13.43 6.46 0.10
N GLY A 42 -12.46 7.38 0.09
CA GLY A 42 -11.06 7.08 -0.23
C GLY A 42 -10.23 6.67 0.99
N ILE A 43 -9.01 6.17 0.79
CA ILE A 43 -8.09 5.83 1.90
C ILE A 43 -7.72 7.08 2.70
N ALA A 44 -7.79 7.00 4.03
CA ALA A 44 -7.45 8.10 4.92
C ALA A 44 -6.00 8.60 4.69
N ALA A 45 -5.84 9.92 4.61
CA ALA A 45 -4.54 10.55 4.49
C ALA A 45 -3.71 10.37 5.77
N ALA A 46 -2.41 10.12 5.64
CA ALA A 46 -1.52 9.97 6.81
C ALA A 46 -1.35 11.27 7.60
N ARG A 47 -1.57 12.42 6.98
CA ARG A 47 -1.49 13.75 7.60
C ARG A 47 -2.82 14.46 7.40
N ARG A 48 -3.32 15.11 8.45
CA ARG A 48 -4.48 15.99 8.36
C ARG A 48 -3.98 17.38 7.94
N PRO A 49 -4.54 17.99 6.87
CA PRO A 49 -4.18 19.36 6.51
C PRO A 49 -4.48 20.30 7.69
N GLY A 50 -3.62 21.30 7.91
CA GLY A 50 -3.73 22.23 9.04
C GLY A 50 -3.25 21.70 10.40
N ARG A 51 -2.95 20.40 10.54
CA ARG A 51 -2.34 19.87 11.76
C ARG A 51 -0.82 20.06 11.70
N SER A 52 -0.25 20.80 12.64
CA SER A 52 1.20 20.97 12.73
C SER A 52 1.88 19.60 12.88
N SER A 53 2.91 19.35 12.07
CA SER A 53 3.75 18.17 12.21
C SER A 53 4.67 18.41 13.41
N ARG A 54 4.25 17.98 14.60
CA ARG A 54 5.14 18.00 15.78
C ARG A 54 6.30 17.04 15.49
N ARG A 55 7.50 17.57 15.20
CA ARG A 55 8.75 16.80 15.22
C ARG A 55 8.93 16.33 16.66
N ARG A 56 8.74 15.03 16.88
CA ARG A 56 9.33 14.33 18.01
C ARG A 56 10.65 13.75 17.51
#